data_AF-A0A1S8X7X6-F1
#
_entry.id   AF-A0A1S8X7X6-F1
#
_cell.length_a   1.000
_cell.length_b   1.000
_cell.length_c   1.000
_cell.angle_alpha   90.00
_cell.angle_beta   90.00
_cell.angle_gamma   90.00
#
_symmetry.space_group_name_H-M   'P 1'
#
loop_
_entity.id
_entity.type
_entity.pdbx_description
1 polymer ?
#
loop_
_entity_poly.entity_id
_entity_poly.type
_entity_poly.pdbx_seq_one_letter_code
_entity_poly.pdbx_strand_id
1 'polypeptide(L)' 'MFRNPSIIIGAKTTNFLLETCRVVRQGPKERNYHVFYEILSSLDDKTKQVHHLGNVEDYYYLPLWSSYIVVLLNSQEDT' A
#
# COMPACT_ATOMS: atom_id res chain seq x y z
N MET A 1 17.85 16.10 11.01
CA MET A 1 18.44 16.96 12.06
C MET A 1 19.77 16.32 12.44
N PHE A 2 20.87 17.07 12.39
CA PHE A 2 22.21 16.54 12.62
C PHE A 2 22.92 17.38 13.68
N ARG A 3 23.75 16.73 14.50
CA ARG A 3 24.65 17.42 15.45
C ARG A 3 26.10 17.18 15.02
N ASN A 4 26.94 18.21 15.14
CA ASN A 4 28.35 18.19 14.73
C ASN A 4 29.18 17.06 15.42
N PRO A 5 30.05 16.36 14.66
CA PRO A 5 29.93 16.00 13.25
C PRO A 5 29.23 14.64 13.08
N SER A 6 28.32 14.58 12.11
CA SER A 6 27.81 13.36 11.45
C SER A 6 26.86 12.44 12.22
N ILE A 7 26.37 12.82 13.39
CA ILE A 7 25.38 12.01 14.12
C ILE A 7 23.96 12.42 13.69
N ILE A 8 23.22 11.48 13.11
CA ILE A 8 21.78 11.60 12.87
C ILE A 8 21.09 11.63 14.23
N ILE A 9 20.45 12.74 14.57
CA ILE A 9 19.71 12.89 15.85
C ILE A 9 18.19 12.89 15.66
N GLY A 10 17.72 12.84 14.41
CA GLY A 10 16.30 12.68 14.11
C GLY A 10 15.92 13.12 12.71
N ALA A 11 14.68 12.77 12.33
CA ALA A 11 14.03 13.16 11.08
C ALA A 11 12.65 13.75 11.39
N LYS A 12 12.22 14.69 10.56
CA LYS A 12 10.86 15.24 10.59
C LYS A 12 10.28 15.12 9.18
N THR A 13 9.17 14.40 9.07
CA THR A 13 8.38 14.34 7.85
C THR A 13 7.15 15.22 8.03
N THR A 14 6.79 16.00 7.02
CA THR A 14 5.55 16.76 7.02
C THR A 14 4.82 16.46 5.72
N ASN A 15 3.60 15.93 5.86
CA ASN A 15 2.78 15.55 4.73
C ASN A 15 1.90 16.73 4.34
N PHE A 16 1.80 17.01 3.04
CA PHE A 16 0.94 18.04 2.51
C PHE A 16 0.01 17.44 1.45
N LEU A 17 -1.24 17.90 1.42
CA LEU A 17 -2.22 17.61 0.36
C LEU A 17 -2.39 16.12 0.07
N LEU A 18 -2.61 15.32 1.11
CA LEU A 18 -2.97 13.91 0.92
C LEU A 18 -4.31 13.84 0.18
N GLU A 19 -4.33 13.10 -0.94
CA GLU A 19 -5.50 12.95 -1.79
C GLU A 19 -6.48 11.94 -1.18
N THR A 20 -7.24 12.36 -0.17
CA THR A 20 -8.19 11.48 0.53
C THR A 20 -9.31 10.97 -0.38
N CYS A 21 -9.67 11.72 -1.43
CA CYS A 21 -10.68 11.30 -2.40
C CYS A 21 -10.27 10.06 -3.21
N ARG A 22 -8.96 9.78 -3.36
CA ARG A 22 -8.44 8.58 -4.05
C ARG A 22 -8.91 7.27 -3.43
N VAL A 23 -9.26 7.29 -2.15
CA VAL A 23 -9.78 6.10 -1.44
C VAL A 23 -11.11 5.65 -2.05
N VAL A 24 -11.97 6.60 -2.44
CA VAL A 24 -13.35 6.32 -2.89
C VAL A 24 -13.53 6.47 -4.39
N ARG A 25 -12.69 7.26 -5.07
CA ARG A 25 -12.77 7.53 -6.50
C ARG A 25 -11.41 7.36 -7.14
N GLN A 26 -11.33 6.50 -8.14
CA GLN A 26 -10.13 6.26 -8.93
C GLN A 26 -10.39 6.66 -10.39
N GLY A 27 -9.41 7.31 -11.03
CA GLY A 27 -9.46 7.57 -12.46
C GLY A 27 -9.40 6.29 -13.30
N PRO A 28 -9.73 6.35 -14.60
CA PRO A 28 -9.54 5.23 -15.51
C PRO A 28 -8.08 4.78 -15.49
N LYS A 29 -7.84 3.50 -15.24
CA LYS A 29 -6.48 2.94 -15.09
C LYS A 29 -5.68 3.57 -13.93
N GLU A 30 -6.33 4.06 -12.88
CA GLU A 30 -5.70 4.43 -11.61
C GLU A 30 -5.98 3.46 -10.45
N ARG A 31 -4.98 3.30 -9.59
CA ARG A 31 -5.03 2.41 -8.43
C ARG A 31 -5.35 3.16 -7.14
N ASN A 32 -5.84 2.43 -6.15
CA ASN A 32 -5.92 2.92 -4.79
C ASN A 32 -4.51 2.92 -4.13
N TYR A 33 -4.40 3.40 -2.90
CA TYR A 33 -3.12 3.43 -2.19
C TYR A 33 -2.50 2.02 -2.04
N HIS A 34 -1.18 1.96 -2.20
CA HIS A 34 -0.41 0.71 -2.17
C HIS A 34 -0.61 -0.09 -0.89
N VAL A 35 -0.70 0.59 0.25
CA VAL A 35 -0.87 -0.03 1.58
C VAL A 35 -2.04 -1.02 1.64
N PHE A 36 -3.13 -0.78 0.90
CA PHE A 36 -4.26 -1.71 0.89
C PHE A 36 -3.92 -3.04 0.23
N TYR A 37 -3.18 -3.01 -0.89
CA TYR A 37 -2.76 -4.21 -1.59
C TYR A 37 -1.67 -4.95 -0.81
N GLU A 38 -0.71 -4.21 -0.25
CA GLU A 38 0.38 -4.76 0.55
C GLU A 38 -0.14 -5.49 1.79
N ILE A 39 -1.11 -4.92 2.50
CA ILE A 39 -1.75 -5.58 3.64
C ILE A 39 -2.40 -6.89 3.21
N LEU A 40 -3.13 -6.89 2.10
CA LEU A 40 -3.83 -8.09 1.62
C LEU A 40 -2.89 -9.15 1.04
N SER A 41 -1.72 -8.77 0.50
CA SER A 41 -0.75 -9.74 -0.06
C SER A 41 0.25 -10.25 0.97
N SER A 42 0.59 -9.46 1.99
CA SER A 42 1.64 -9.80 2.97
C SER A 42 1.14 -10.53 4.21
N LEU A 43 -0.15 -10.42 4.54
CA LEU A 43 -0.70 -11.08 5.72
C LEU A 43 -0.94 -12.58 5.49
N ASP A 44 -0.66 -13.37 6.52
CA ASP A 44 -0.98 -14.78 6.58
C ASP A 44 -2.49 -15.02 6.72
N ASP A 45 -2.95 -16.19 6.28
CA ASP A 45 -4.37 -16.53 6.23
C ASP A 45 -5.06 -16.53 7.60
N LYS A 46 -4.32 -16.86 8.66
CA LYS A 46 -4.86 -16.86 10.03
C LYS A 46 -5.13 -15.43 10.49
N THR A 47 -4.18 -14.53 10.28
CA THR A 47 -4.33 -13.09 10.59
C THR A 47 -5.43 -12.47 9.73
N LYS A 48 -5.52 -12.83 8.44
CA LYS A 48 -6.62 -12.39 7.56
C LYS A 48 -7.98 -12.80 8.10
N GLN A 49 -8.15 -14.06 8.51
CA GLN A 49 -9.43 -14.55 9.06
C GLN A 49 -9.83 -13.82 10.35
N VAL A 50 -8.87 -13.60 11.26
CA VAL A 50 -9.12 -12.87 12.53
C VAL A 50 -9.57 -11.43 12.27
N HIS A 51 -9.04 -10.79 11.23
CA HIS A 51 -9.39 -9.42 10.86
C HIS A 51 -10.49 -9.33 9.79
N HIS A 52 -11.14 -10.45 9.45
CA HIS A 52 -12.17 -10.52 8.41
C HIS A 52 -11.71 -9.94 7.06
N LEU A 53 -10.45 -10.17 6.72
CA LEU A 53 -9.85 -9.74 5.46
C LEU A 53 -10.03 -10.80 4.39
N GLY A 54 -10.56 -10.39 3.25
CA GLY A 54 -10.76 -11.22 2.06
C GLY A 54 -9.66 -11.02 1.01
N ASN A 55 -9.94 -11.42 -0.21
CA ASN A 55 -9.11 -11.12 -1.36
C ASN A 55 -9.34 -9.68 -1.83
N VAL A 56 -8.40 -9.15 -2.61
CA VAL A 56 -8.52 -7.79 -3.19
C VAL A 56 -9.83 -7.60 -3.97
N GLU A 57 -10.31 -8.68 -4.59
CA GLU A 57 -11.53 -8.75 -5.40
C GLU A 57 -12.82 -8.53 -4.59
N ASP A 58 -12.77 -8.78 -3.28
CA ASP A 58 -13.91 -8.67 -2.38
C ASP A 58 -14.20 -7.20 -1.98
N TYR A 59 -13.30 -6.27 -2.32
CA TYR A 59 -13.38 -4.88 -1.91
C TYR A 59 -13.75 -3.96 -3.09
N TYR A 60 -14.90 -3.30 -2.97
CA TYR A 60 -15.42 -2.36 -3.99
C TYR A 60 -14.42 -1.24 -4.37
N TYR A 61 -13.64 -0.75 -3.40
CA TYR A 61 -12.67 0.32 -3.61
C TYR A 61 -11.30 -0.14 -4.13
N LEU A 62 -11.11 -1.44 -4.34
CA LEU A 62 -9.87 -2.01 -4.85
C LEU A 62 -10.11 -2.60 -6.25
N PRO A 63 -9.73 -1.88 -7.31
CA PRO A 63 -9.87 -2.41 -8.66
C PRO A 63 -9.03 -3.67 -8.90
N LEU A 64 -9.62 -4.71 -9.46
CA LEU A 64 -8.98 -6.00 -9.81
C LEU A 64 -7.69 -5.85 -10.63
N TRP A 65 -7.73 -5.03 -11.67
CA TRP A 65 -6.58 -4.81 -12.57
C TRP A 65 -5.36 -4.20 -11.85
N SER A 66 -5.58 -3.54 -10.71
CA SER A 66 -4.51 -3.01 -9.86
C SER A 66 -3.69 -4.12 -9.19
N SER A 67 -4.37 -5.20 -8.77
CA SER A 67 -3.75 -6.34 -8.08
C SER A 67 -2.75 -7.06 -8.97
N TYR A 68 -3.12 -7.33 -10.22
CA TYR A 68 -2.25 -8.00 -11.19
C TYR A 68 -0.94 -7.25 -11.42
N ILE A 69 -0.96 -5.92 -11.44
CA ILE A 69 0.27 -5.13 -11.61
C ILE A 69 1.19 -5.28 -10.38
N VAL A 70 0.65 -5.34 -9.17
CA VAL A 70 1.45 -5.55 -7.95
C VAL A 70 2.08 -6.93 -7.94
N VAL A 71 1.30 -7.96 -8.31
CA VAL A 71 1.82 -9.34 -8.44
C VAL A 71 2.94 -9.41 -9.49
N LEU A 72 2.77 -8.73 -10.63
CA LEU A 72 3.79 -8.67 -11.68
C LEU A 72 5.06 -7.97 -11.21
N LEU A 73 4.97 -6.89 -10.44
CA LEU A 73 6.14 -6.19 -9.90
C LEU A 73 6.89 -7.04 -8.87
N ASN A 74 6.16 -7.64 -7.92
CA ASN A 74 6.76 -8.49 -6.89
C ASN A 74 7.39 -9.76 -7.49
N SER A 75 6.85 -10.27 -8.60
CA SER A 75 7.42 -11.43 -9.30
C SER A 75 8.72 -11.12 -10.08
N GLN A 76 9.10 -9.85 -10.23
CA GLN A 76 10.36 -9.44 -10.87
C GLN A 76 11.49 -9.19 -9.85
N GLU A 77 11.18 -9.13 -8.55
CA GLU A 77 12.17 -8.94 -7.48
C GLU A 77 12.65 -10.26 -6.84
N ASP A 78 11.98 -11.39 -7.10
CA ASP A 78 12.32 -12.72 -6.58
C ASP A 78 13.19 -13.58 -7.54
N THR A 79 14.20 -13.00 -8.22
CA THR A 79 15.22 -13.76 -8.98
C THR A 79 16.65 -13.38 -8.62
#